data_AF-A0A5B2XT24-F1
#
_entry.id   AF-A0A5B2XT24-F1
#
_cell.length_a   1.000
_cell.length_b   1.000
_cell.length_c   1.000
_cell.angle_alpha   90.00
_cell.angle_beta   90.00
_cell.angle_gamma   90.00
#
_symmetry.space_group_name_H-M   'P 1'
#
loop_
_entity.id
_entity.type
_entity.pdbx_description
1 polymer ?
#
loop_
_entity_poly.entity_id
_entity_poly.type
_entity_poly.pdbx_seq_one_letter_code
_entity_poly.pdbx_strand_id
1 'polypeptide(L)'
;MDNSAQLVARLAEIGPLAVAFSGGVDSALVLAAAARALGPGAVLAVTADSASLAAAELADAAAFADRLGVRHLTPETAELDNPDYAANGRNRCYFCKSTVLDRISTVAAEHGLTAVATGANADDARDPFRPGIRAGDEIGVHTPLRDLGMSKADVRAVSRLWSLSTWDKPAMPCLASRVRYGIAITPARLARVERAEVAVRAWLADAGIPTRDLRVRDLGDVGRVELDPHLADRQEIRLALVDVVRAAGFEGGELAAFRSGALNHE
;
A
#
# COMPACT_ATOMS: atom_id res chain seq x y z
N MET A 1 -15.15 -17.93 18.77
CA MET A 1 -14.77 -18.63 17.53
C MET A 1 -13.40 -18.12 17.13
N ASP A 2 -12.58 -18.94 16.47
CA ASP A 2 -11.28 -18.52 15.94
C ASP A 2 -11.48 -17.44 14.85
N ASN A 3 -10.72 -16.34 14.91
CA ASN A 3 -10.75 -15.23 13.94
C ASN A 3 -10.60 -15.75 12.50
N SER A 4 -9.78 -16.79 12.30
CA SER A 4 -9.55 -17.37 10.97
C SER A 4 -10.83 -17.99 10.39
N ALA A 5 -11.58 -18.73 11.20
CA ALA A 5 -12.83 -19.37 10.79
C ALA A 5 -13.95 -18.35 10.59
N GLN A 6 -14.02 -17.32 11.45
CA GLN A 6 -14.99 -16.23 11.30
C GLN A 6 -14.77 -15.44 10.02
N LEU A 7 -13.52 -15.17 9.64
CA LEU A 7 -13.21 -14.47 8.39
C LEU A 7 -13.62 -15.28 7.15
N VAL A 8 -13.35 -16.59 7.15
CA VAL A 8 -13.77 -17.49 6.07
C VAL A 8 -15.30 -17.56 5.97
N ALA A 9 -16.00 -17.71 7.09
CA ALA A 9 -17.46 -17.72 7.13
C ALA A 9 -18.05 -16.41 6.62
N ARG A 10 -17.49 -15.26 7.04
CA ARG A 10 -17.94 -13.93 6.61
C ARG A 10 -17.79 -13.74 5.10
N LEU A 11 -16.71 -14.24 4.50
CA LEU A 11 -16.51 -14.15 3.04
C LEU A 11 -17.42 -15.11 2.27
N ALA A 12 -17.74 -16.28 2.84
CA ALA A 12 -18.73 -17.18 2.27
C ALA A 12 -20.14 -16.55 2.22
N GLU A 13 -20.52 -15.76 3.24
CA GLU A 13 -21.79 -15.01 3.25
C GLU A 13 -21.85 -13.91 2.17
N ILE A 14 -20.71 -13.27 1.87
CA ILE A 14 -20.63 -12.23 0.82
C ILE A 14 -20.80 -12.85 -0.57
N GLY A 15 -20.27 -14.05 -0.79
CA GLY A 15 -20.32 -14.74 -2.10
C GLY A 15 -19.18 -14.31 -3.03
N PRO A 16 -19.22 -14.71 -4.32
CA PRO A 16 -18.20 -14.35 -5.31
C PRO A 16 -17.92 -12.85 -5.33
N LEU A 17 -16.64 -12.48 -5.28
CA LEU A 17 -16.25 -11.08 -5.12
C LEU A 17 -14.93 -10.74 -5.82
N ALA A 18 -14.75 -9.45 -6.09
CA ALA A 18 -13.44 -8.87 -6.33
C ALA A 18 -12.81 -8.42 -5.02
N VAL A 19 -11.49 -8.59 -4.88
CA VAL A 19 -10.71 -8.04 -3.77
C VAL A 19 -9.85 -6.91 -4.31
N ALA A 20 -10.04 -5.70 -3.77
CA ALA A 20 -9.15 -4.58 -3.99
C ALA A 20 -7.80 -4.87 -3.31
N PHE A 21 -6.86 -5.37 -4.09
CA PHE A 21 -5.68 -6.06 -3.61
C PHE A 21 -4.43 -5.19 -3.81
N SER A 22 -3.81 -4.76 -2.71
CA SER A 22 -2.65 -3.87 -2.75
C SER A 22 -1.32 -4.59 -2.45
N GLY A 23 -1.32 -5.92 -2.31
CA GLY A 23 -0.13 -6.69 -1.92
C GLY A 23 0.29 -6.56 -0.44
N GLY A 24 -0.36 -5.67 0.31
CA GLY A 24 -0.15 -5.51 1.75
C GLY A 24 -0.81 -6.61 2.57
N VAL A 25 -0.31 -6.84 3.79
CA VAL A 25 -0.74 -7.94 4.68
C VAL A 25 -2.26 -8.04 4.88
N ASP A 26 -2.97 -6.91 4.99
CA ASP A 26 -4.42 -6.93 5.23
C ASP A 26 -5.20 -7.40 3.99
N SER A 27 -4.92 -6.81 2.83
CA SER A 27 -5.56 -7.21 1.57
C SER A 27 -5.17 -8.62 1.14
N ALA A 28 -3.94 -9.05 1.46
CA ALA A 28 -3.45 -10.40 1.22
C ALA A 28 -4.20 -11.42 2.08
N LEU A 29 -4.49 -11.10 3.35
CA LEU A 29 -5.31 -11.96 4.20
C LEU A 29 -6.73 -12.09 3.66
N VAL A 30 -7.37 -10.97 3.26
CA VAL A 30 -8.72 -10.99 2.67
C VAL A 30 -8.75 -11.84 1.40
N LEU A 31 -7.79 -11.66 0.50
CA LEU A 31 -7.69 -12.45 -0.73
C LEU A 31 -7.53 -13.95 -0.43
N ALA A 32 -6.64 -14.29 0.49
CA ALA A 32 -6.37 -15.68 0.86
C ALA A 32 -7.55 -16.32 1.62
N ALA A 33 -8.32 -15.54 2.39
CA ALA A 33 -9.53 -15.99 3.04
C ALA A 33 -10.67 -16.19 2.03
N ALA A 34 -10.79 -15.30 1.05
CA ALA A 34 -11.81 -15.38 0.01
C ALA A 34 -11.59 -16.62 -0.86
N ALA A 35 -10.34 -16.87 -1.28
CA ALA A 35 -9.97 -18.07 -2.04
C ALA A 35 -10.27 -19.36 -1.27
N ARG A 36 -10.06 -19.36 0.06
CA ARG A 36 -10.42 -20.51 0.93
C ARG A 36 -11.93 -20.69 1.08
N ALA A 37 -12.67 -19.59 1.20
CA ALA A 37 -14.12 -19.61 1.43
C ALA A 37 -14.92 -20.01 0.19
N LEU A 38 -14.53 -19.50 -0.98
CA LEU A 38 -15.34 -19.55 -2.21
C LEU A 38 -14.69 -20.37 -3.32
N GLY A 39 -13.41 -20.73 -3.15
CA GLY A 39 -12.57 -21.26 -4.22
C GLY A 39 -11.98 -20.14 -5.08
N PRO A 40 -10.76 -20.34 -5.63
CA PRO A 40 -10.06 -19.28 -6.37
C PRO A 40 -10.76 -18.84 -7.66
N GLY A 41 -11.56 -19.71 -8.27
CA GLY A 41 -12.32 -19.38 -9.49
C GLY A 41 -13.50 -18.42 -9.26
N ALA A 42 -13.93 -18.23 -8.01
CA ALA A 42 -15.01 -17.31 -7.63
C ALA A 42 -14.48 -15.97 -7.09
N VAL A 43 -13.16 -15.75 -7.16
CA VAL A 43 -12.50 -14.57 -6.62
C VAL A 43 -11.68 -13.90 -7.71
N LEU A 44 -11.72 -12.57 -7.74
CA LEU A 44 -10.87 -11.76 -8.61
C LEU A 44 -9.97 -10.86 -7.78
N ALA A 45 -8.66 -10.97 -7.91
CA ALA A 45 -7.75 -9.97 -7.36
C ALA A 45 -7.65 -8.79 -8.33
N VAL A 46 -7.81 -7.56 -7.85
CA VAL A 46 -7.66 -6.36 -8.69
C VAL A 46 -6.71 -5.37 -8.01
N THR A 47 -5.62 -5.03 -8.68
CA THR A 47 -4.64 -4.03 -8.23
C THR A 47 -4.66 -2.87 -9.20
N ALA A 48 -4.97 -1.66 -8.73
CA ALA A 48 -4.89 -0.47 -9.57
C ALA A 48 -3.42 -0.17 -9.93
N ASP A 49 -3.13 -0.14 -11.23
CA ASP A 49 -1.83 0.24 -11.76
C ASP A 49 -1.82 1.76 -11.97
N SER A 50 -1.03 2.46 -11.15
CA SER A 50 -0.89 3.92 -11.21
C SER A 50 0.55 4.31 -10.93
N ALA A 51 0.89 5.55 -11.31
CA ALA A 51 2.19 6.15 -10.97
C ALA A 51 2.48 6.20 -9.45
N SER A 52 1.46 5.99 -8.60
CA SER A 52 1.61 6.01 -7.14
C SER A 52 1.90 4.63 -6.53
N LEU A 53 1.79 3.56 -7.33
CA LEU A 53 2.17 2.20 -6.95
C LEU A 53 3.61 1.95 -7.39
N ALA A 54 4.45 1.46 -6.47
CA ALA A 54 5.81 1.06 -6.84
C ALA A 54 5.78 -0.23 -7.66
N ALA A 55 6.61 -0.32 -8.70
CA ALA A 55 6.63 -1.46 -9.62
C ALA A 55 6.91 -2.80 -8.91
N ALA A 56 7.79 -2.78 -7.90
CA ALA A 56 8.08 -3.96 -7.09
C ALA A 56 6.84 -4.47 -6.31
N GLU A 57 5.97 -3.56 -5.86
CA GLU A 57 4.74 -3.95 -5.14
C GLU A 57 3.71 -4.60 -6.08
N LEU A 58 3.63 -4.16 -7.34
CA LEU A 58 2.77 -4.78 -8.35
C LEU A 58 3.23 -6.21 -8.67
N ALA A 59 4.54 -6.41 -8.83
CA ALA A 59 5.13 -7.74 -9.06
C ALA A 59 4.90 -8.68 -7.87
N ASP A 60 5.09 -8.20 -6.64
CA ASP A 60 4.81 -8.95 -5.40
C ASP A 60 3.33 -9.36 -5.31
N ALA A 61 2.42 -8.45 -5.65
CA ALA A 61 0.98 -8.71 -5.66
C ALA A 61 0.65 -9.80 -6.68
N ALA A 62 1.12 -9.67 -7.92
CA ALA A 62 0.90 -10.68 -8.95
C ALA A 62 1.38 -12.08 -8.53
N ALA A 63 2.60 -12.17 -7.99
CA ALA A 63 3.14 -13.43 -7.50
C ALA A 63 2.34 -14.00 -6.32
N PHE A 64 1.78 -13.16 -5.45
CA PHE A 64 0.93 -13.61 -4.35
C PHE A 64 -0.41 -14.16 -4.83
N ALA A 65 -1.08 -13.49 -5.77
CA ALA A 65 -2.34 -13.94 -6.34
C ALA A 65 -2.17 -15.26 -7.11
N ASP A 66 -1.10 -15.39 -7.88
CA ASP A 66 -0.74 -16.61 -8.62
C ASP A 66 -0.56 -17.81 -7.68
N ARG A 67 0.14 -17.65 -6.55
CA ARG A 67 0.27 -18.71 -5.52
C ARG A 67 -1.05 -19.18 -4.93
N LEU A 68 -2.09 -18.35 -4.97
CA LEU A 68 -3.44 -18.72 -4.52
C LEU A 68 -4.30 -19.30 -5.65
N GLY A 69 -3.80 -19.32 -6.88
CA GLY A 69 -4.56 -19.68 -8.08
C GLY A 69 -5.65 -18.67 -8.45
N VAL A 70 -5.61 -17.46 -7.88
CA VAL A 70 -6.63 -16.42 -8.10
C VAL A 70 -6.24 -15.58 -9.32
N ARG A 71 -7.20 -15.37 -10.23
CA ARG A 71 -7.01 -14.47 -11.36
C ARG A 71 -6.72 -13.05 -10.85
N HIS A 72 -5.67 -12.43 -11.40
CA HIS A 72 -5.25 -11.07 -11.05
C HIS A 72 -5.38 -10.16 -12.27
N LEU A 73 -6.02 -9.00 -12.08
CA LEU A 73 -6.12 -7.94 -13.08
C LEU A 73 -5.51 -6.64 -12.56
N THR A 74 -4.90 -5.90 -13.48
CA THR A 74 -4.16 -4.68 -13.17
C THR A 74 -4.65 -3.52 -14.04
N PRO A 75 -5.89 -3.02 -13.82
CA PRO A 75 -6.39 -1.90 -14.58
C PRO A 75 -5.58 -0.64 -14.28
N GLU A 76 -5.26 0.13 -15.32
CA GLU A 76 -4.71 1.47 -15.16
C GLU A 76 -5.72 2.39 -14.45
N THR A 77 -5.23 3.27 -13.59
CA THR A 77 -5.99 4.34 -12.94
C THR A 77 -5.36 5.71 -13.16
N ALA A 78 -6.23 6.73 -13.16
CA ALA A 78 -5.87 8.10 -13.51
C ALA A 78 -6.17 9.06 -12.35
N GLU A 79 -5.73 8.74 -11.13
CA GLU A 79 -5.96 9.60 -9.95
C GLU A 79 -5.30 10.97 -10.12
N LEU A 80 -4.21 11.06 -10.87
CA LEU A 80 -3.50 12.31 -11.16
C LEU A 80 -4.28 13.29 -12.04
N ASP A 81 -5.30 12.82 -12.75
CA ASP A 81 -6.20 13.70 -13.51
C ASP A 81 -7.17 14.43 -12.58
N ASN A 82 -7.33 13.96 -11.34
CA ASN A 82 -8.09 14.66 -10.32
C ASN A 82 -7.22 15.78 -9.69
N PRO A 83 -7.60 17.07 -9.86
CA PRO A 83 -6.82 18.18 -9.31
C PRO A 83 -6.72 18.16 -7.78
N ASP A 84 -7.72 17.61 -7.07
CA ASP A 84 -7.69 17.51 -5.62
C ASP A 84 -6.72 16.43 -5.11
N TYR A 85 -6.49 15.38 -5.91
CA TYR A 85 -5.40 14.43 -5.65
C TYR A 85 -4.05 15.06 -5.97
N ALA A 86 -3.92 15.65 -7.16
CA ALA A 86 -2.67 16.26 -7.63
C ALA A 86 -2.19 17.40 -6.71
N ALA A 87 -3.09 18.16 -6.09
CA ALA A 87 -2.78 19.21 -5.12
C ALA A 87 -2.12 18.70 -3.83
N ASN A 88 -2.17 17.38 -3.57
CA ASN A 88 -1.57 16.76 -2.39
C ASN A 88 -2.01 17.40 -1.06
N GLY A 89 -3.31 17.68 -0.95
CA GLY A 89 -3.91 18.14 0.30
C GLY A 89 -4.08 17.01 1.32
N ARG A 90 -4.54 17.34 2.53
CA ARG A 90 -4.80 16.34 3.59
C ARG A 90 -5.83 15.27 3.14
N ASN A 91 -6.73 15.63 2.23
CA ASN A 91 -7.75 14.73 1.69
C ASN A 91 -7.30 13.90 0.48
N ARG A 92 -6.03 13.94 0.04
CA ARG A 92 -5.58 13.21 -1.17
C ARG A 92 -5.98 11.72 -1.17
N CYS A 93 -5.94 11.08 0.00
CA CYS A 93 -6.25 9.66 0.12
C CYS A 93 -7.74 9.36 -0.13
N TYR A 94 -8.65 10.32 0.09
CA TYR A 94 -10.05 10.20 -0.30
C TYR A 94 -10.14 10.12 -1.82
N PHE A 95 -9.64 11.14 -2.52
CA PHE A 95 -9.71 11.21 -3.98
C PHE A 95 -9.03 10.01 -4.66
N CYS A 96 -7.84 9.63 -4.18
CA CYS A 96 -7.14 8.44 -4.64
C CYS A 96 -8.01 7.18 -4.47
N LYS A 97 -8.56 6.95 -3.27
CA LYS A 97 -9.38 5.77 -3.00
C LYS A 97 -10.68 5.77 -3.78
N SER A 98 -11.33 6.91 -3.96
CA SER A 98 -12.54 7.03 -4.77
C SER A 98 -12.26 6.57 -6.21
N THR A 99 -11.22 7.10 -6.86
CA THR A 99 -10.86 6.72 -8.23
C THR A 99 -10.47 5.24 -8.34
N VAL A 100 -9.64 4.75 -7.41
CA VAL A 100 -9.20 3.34 -7.40
C VAL A 100 -10.38 2.39 -7.22
N LEU A 101 -11.23 2.63 -6.22
CA LEU A 101 -12.34 1.72 -5.90
C LEU A 101 -13.45 1.79 -6.94
N ASP A 102 -13.71 2.94 -7.55
CA ASP A 102 -14.63 3.07 -8.67
C ASP A 102 -14.16 2.24 -9.88
N ARG A 103 -12.88 2.34 -10.23
CA ARG A 103 -12.29 1.53 -11.31
C ARG A 103 -12.34 0.04 -11.01
N ILE A 104 -12.00 -0.36 -9.79
CA ILE A 104 -12.06 -1.77 -9.36
C ILE A 104 -13.51 -2.29 -9.40
N SER A 105 -14.48 -1.48 -8.97
CA SER A 105 -15.90 -1.85 -9.01
C SER A 105 -16.40 -2.03 -10.45
N THR A 106 -15.95 -1.17 -11.37
CA THR A 106 -16.22 -1.31 -12.81
C THR A 106 -15.67 -2.62 -13.35
N VAL A 107 -14.40 -2.94 -13.07
CA VAL A 107 -13.76 -4.20 -13.51
C VAL A 107 -14.44 -5.42 -12.89
N ALA A 108 -14.86 -5.34 -11.63
CA ALA A 108 -15.63 -6.40 -10.99
C ALA A 108 -16.95 -6.66 -11.72
N ALA A 109 -17.70 -5.60 -12.05
CA ALA A 109 -18.96 -5.69 -12.77
C ALA A 109 -18.80 -6.28 -14.19
N GLU A 110 -17.75 -5.88 -14.91
CA GLU A 110 -17.38 -6.46 -16.23
C GLU A 110 -17.13 -7.97 -16.16
N HIS A 111 -16.77 -8.49 -14.98
CA HIS A 111 -16.53 -9.91 -14.72
C HIS A 111 -17.70 -10.60 -13.98
N GLY A 112 -18.87 -9.96 -13.92
CA GLY A 112 -20.07 -10.52 -13.30
C GLY A 112 -20.03 -10.57 -11.77
N LEU A 113 -19.15 -9.80 -11.13
CA LEU A 113 -19.01 -9.71 -9.68
C LEU A 113 -19.63 -8.40 -9.18
N THR A 114 -20.58 -8.49 -8.25
CA THR A 114 -21.26 -7.32 -7.66
C THR A 114 -20.64 -6.87 -6.35
N ALA A 115 -19.87 -7.75 -5.69
CA ALA A 115 -19.22 -7.48 -4.43
C ALA A 115 -17.74 -7.12 -4.64
N VAL A 116 -17.30 -6.06 -3.95
CA VAL A 116 -15.88 -5.69 -3.84
C VAL A 116 -15.52 -5.68 -2.36
N ALA A 117 -14.43 -6.33 -1.96
CA ALA A 117 -13.90 -6.26 -0.60
C ALA A 117 -12.54 -5.57 -0.53
N THR A 118 -12.25 -4.93 0.60
CA THR A 118 -10.95 -4.31 0.90
C THR A 118 -10.34 -4.87 2.18
N GLY A 119 -9.05 -4.63 2.37
CA GLY A 119 -8.31 -4.99 3.58
C GLY A 119 -8.45 -4.00 4.75
N ALA A 120 -9.44 -3.10 4.77
CA ALA A 120 -9.60 -2.19 5.91
C ALA A 120 -9.86 -2.99 7.20
N ASN A 121 -9.04 -2.76 8.23
CA ASN A 121 -9.10 -3.48 9.50
C ASN A 121 -9.70 -2.59 10.62
N ALA A 122 -9.86 -3.15 11.82
CA ALA A 122 -10.49 -2.44 12.94
C ALA A 122 -9.64 -1.30 13.51
N ASP A 123 -8.31 -1.34 13.38
CA ASP A 123 -7.44 -0.27 13.87
C ASP A 123 -7.51 0.96 12.97
N ASP A 124 -7.71 0.75 11.66
CA ASP A 124 -7.95 1.82 10.70
C ASP A 124 -9.22 2.64 11.05
N ALA A 125 -10.23 2.01 11.67
CA ALA A 125 -11.46 2.67 12.08
C ALA A 125 -11.33 3.54 13.34
N ARG A 126 -10.24 3.39 14.12
CA ARG A 126 -10.00 4.18 15.34
C ARG A 126 -9.34 5.53 15.04
N ASP A 127 -8.79 5.70 13.83
CA ASP A 127 -8.11 6.93 13.43
C ASP A 127 -9.15 7.95 12.91
N PRO A 128 -9.31 9.11 13.58
CA PRO A 128 -10.32 10.11 13.23
C PRO A 128 -10.09 10.76 11.86
N PHE A 129 -8.89 10.62 11.26
CA PHE A 129 -8.59 11.20 9.95
C PHE A 129 -8.20 10.12 8.92
N ARG A 130 -9.20 9.36 8.47
CA ARG A 130 -9.05 8.36 7.39
C ARG A 130 -9.94 8.65 6.18
N PRO A 131 -9.60 9.71 5.40
CA PRO A 131 -10.35 10.10 4.21
C PRO A 131 -10.54 8.95 3.21
N GLY A 132 -9.58 8.03 3.10
CA GLY A 132 -9.69 6.88 2.21
C GLY A 132 -10.72 5.81 2.61
N ILE A 133 -11.03 5.66 3.91
CA ILE A 133 -12.05 4.70 4.38
C ILE A 133 -13.44 5.21 4.01
N ARG A 134 -13.66 6.52 4.20
CA ARG A 134 -14.91 7.19 3.83
C ARG A 134 -15.27 6.96 2.36
N ALA A 135 -14.30 7.05 1.46
CA ALA A 135 -14.51 6.76 0.04
C ALA A 135 -15.00 5.33 -0.21
N GLY A 136 -14.46 4.34 0.52
CA GLY A 136 -14.92 2.96 0.43
C GLY A 136 -16.34 2.77 0.96
N ASP A 137 -16.67 3.42 2.07
CA ASP A 137 -18.02 3.37 2.66
C ASP A 137 -19.07 3.98 1.72
N GLU A 138 -18.76 5.10 1.07
CA GLU A 138 -19.62 5.76 0.08
C GLU A 138 -19.87 4.88 -1.17
N ILE A 139 -18.86 4.10 -1.59
CA ILE A 139 -18.97 3.15 -2.72
C ILE A 139 -19.69 1.85 -2.31
N GLY A 140 -19.72 1.54 -1.01
CA GLY A 140 -20.36 0.32 -0.49
C GLY A 140 -19.49 -0.94 -0.59
N VAL A 141 -18.15 -0.79 -0.51
CA VAL A 141 -17.25 -1.95 -0.50
C VAL A 141 -17.33 -2.71 0.84
N HIS A 142 -17.15 -4.03 0.80
CA HIS A 142 -17.08 -4.87 1.98
C HIS A 142 -15.74 -4.70 2.72
N THR A 143 -15.80 -4.71 4.05
CA THR A 143 -14.63 -4.56 4.92
C THR A 143 -14.58 -5.69 5.96
N PRO A 144 -14.44 -6.96 5.54
CA PRO A 144 -14.67 -8.11 6.43
C PRO A 144 -13.78 -8.11 7.67
N LEU A 145 -12.55 -7.60 7.60
CA LEU A 145 -11.67 -7.47 8.76
C LEU A 145 -12.20 -6.43 9.77
N ARG A 146 -12.65 -5.27 9.30
CA ARG A 146 -13.28 -4.22 10.12
C ARG A 146 -14.61 -4.71 10.70
N ASP A 147 -15.45 -5.36 9.90
CA ASP A 147 -16.76 -5.90 10.32
C ASP A 147 -16.63 -6.89 11.48
N LEU A 148 -15.56 -7.69 11.46
CA LEU A 148 -15.25 -8.68 12.51
C LEU A 148 -14.44 -8.10 13.68
N GLY A 149 -14.10 -6.80 13.66
CA GLY A 149 -13.30 -6.17 14.71
C GLY A 149 -11.83 -6.63 14.74
N MET A 150 -11.31 -7.20 13.66
CA MET A 150 -9.94 -7.71 13.59
C MET A 150 -8.93 -6.56 13.57
N SER A 151 -8.06 -6.53 14.58
CA SER A 151 -6.93 -5.59 14.66
C SER A 151 -5.80 -5.98 13.71
N LYS A 152 -4.80 -5.11 13.56
CA LYS A 152 -3.59 -5.41 12.81
C LYS A 152 -2.83 -6.61 13.38
N ALA A 153 -2.88 -6.79 14.69
CA ALA A 153 -2.26 -7.94 15.36
C ALA A 153 -2.98 -9.24 14.99
N ASP A 154 -4.32 -9.23 14.97
CA ASP A 154 -5.13 -10.38 14.55
C ASP A 154 -4.83 -10.75 13.10
N VAL A 155 -4.78 -9.75 12.21
CA VAL A 155 -4.45 -9.96 10.79
C VAL A 155 -3.09 -10.63 10.63
N ARG A 156 -2.05 -10.17 11.34
CA ARG A 156 -0.71 -10.79 11.30
C ARG A 156 -0.72 -12.19 11.90
N ALA A 157 -1.45 -12.42 12.98
CA ALA A 157 -1.57 -13.73 13.63
C ALA A 157 -2.20 -14.76 12.67
N VAL A 158 -3.33 -14.43 12.03
CA VAL A 158 -3.98 -15.31 11.05
C VAL A 158 -3.09 -15.47 9.80
N SER A 159 -2.48 -14.40 9.30
CA SER A 159 -1.57 -14.47 8.15
C SER A 159 -0.38 -15.41 8.43
N ARG A 160 0.18 -15.37 9.65
CA ARG A 160 1.26 -16.26 10.08
C ARG A 160 0.77 -17.70 10.24
N LEU A 161 -0.40 -17.90 10.85
CA LEU A 161 -1.04 -19.22 10.97
C LEU A 161 -1.21 -19.89 9.60
N TRP A 162 -1.58 -19.10 8.59
CA TRP A 162 -1.76 -19.55 7.21
C TRP A 162 -0.47 -19.53 6.38
N SER A 163 0.68 -19.24 6.99
CA SER A 163 1.99 -19.17 6.34
C SER A 163 2.02 -18.24 5.11
N LEU A 164 1.25 -17.15 5.14
CA LEU A 164 1.22 -16.17 4.05
C LEU A 164 2.55 -15.41 4.00
N SER A 165 3.18 -15.30 2.82
CA SER A 165 4.48 -14.62 2.66
C SER A 165 4.48 -13.15 3.10
N THR A 166 3.32 -12.53 3.22
CA THR A 166 3.13 -11.13 3.62
C THR A 166 3.00 -10.92 5.13
N TRP A 167 3.01 -11.98 5.96
CA TRP A 167 2.68 -11.90 7.39
C TRP A 167 3.58 -10.94 8.19
N ASP A 168 4.86 -10.82 7.83
CA ASP A 168 5.81 -9.84 8.41
C ASP A 168 6.17 -8.70 7.44
N LYS A 169 5.46 -8.55 6.33
CA LYS A 169 5.72 -7.45 5.38
C LYS A 169 5.50 -6.10 6.11
N PRO A 170 6.46 -5.16 6.07
CA PRO A 170 6.26 -3.81 6.59
C PRO A 170 5.11 -3.11 5.86
N ALA A 171 4.49 -2.12 6.51
CA ALA A 171 3.45 -1.33 5.85
C ALA A 171 4.10 -0.51 4.73
N MET A 172 3.64 -0.68 3.49
CA MET A 172 4.13 0.05 2.31
C MET A 172 3.00 0.93 1.76
N PRO A 173 2.86 2.18 2.25
CA PRO A 173 1.92 3.13 1.64
C PRO A 173 2.33 3.47 0.20
N CYS A 174 1.45 4.15 -0.54
CA CYS A 174 1.75 4.61 -1.90
C CYS A 174 2.94 5.60 -1.95
N LEU A 175 3.55 5.74 -3.13
CA LEU A 175 4.65 6.68 -3.37
C LEU A 175 4.25 8.13 -3.07
N ALA A 176 2.98 8.51 -3.29
CA ALA A 176 2.48 9.84 -2.95
C ALA A 176 2.60 10.15 -1.44
N SER A 177 2.65 9.14 -0.57
CA SER A 177 2.89 9.34 0.86
C SER A 177 4.32 9.80 1.19
N ARG A 178 5.22 9.84 0.21
CA ARG A 178 6.58 10.36 0.36
C ARG A 178 6.65 11.85 0.06
N VAL A 179 5.65 12.40 -0.62
CA VAL A 179 5.61 13.82 -0.99
C VAL A 179 4.99 14.63 0.15
N ARG A 180 5.71 15.63 0.65
CA ARG A 180 5.21 16.55 1.69
C ARG A 180 3.89 17.20 1.24
N TYR A 181 2.93 17.30 2.15
CA TYR A 181 1.64 17.93 1.85
C TYR A 181 1.81 19.34 1.27
N GLY A 182 0.92 19.72 0.36
CA GLY A 182 0.96 21.00 -0.35
C GLY A 182 1.93 21.05 -1.53
N ILE A 183 2.84 20.08 -1.66
CA ILE A 183 3.65 19.92 -2.87
C ILE A 183 2.88 19.08 -3.87
N ALA A 184 2.64 19.65 -5.06
CA ALA A 184 1.90 18.97 -6.11
C ALA A 184 2.54 17.62 -6.48
N ILE A 185 1.69 16.59 -6.54
CA ILE A 185 2.08 15.25 -6.99
C ILE A 185 2.06 15.26 -8.51
N THR A 186 3.16 14.79 -9.10
CA THR A 186 3.29 14.62 -10.56
C THR A 186 3.92 13.25 -10.86
N PRO A 187 3.73 12.69 -12.07
CA PRO A 187 4.39 11.45 -12.46
C PRO A 187 5.91 11.52 -12.29
N ALA A 188 6.53 12.64 -12.68
CA ALA A 188 7.97 12.85 -12.53
C ALA A 188 8.43 12.82 -11.07
N ARG A 189 7.62 13.37 -10.16
CA ARG A 189 7.90 13.40 -8.72
C ARG A 189 7.79 12.01 -8.09
N LEU A 190 6.77 11.24 -8.46
CA LEU A 190 6.60 9.86 -8.00
C LEU A 190 7.73 8.96 -8.52
N ALA A 191 8.07 9.09 -9.81
CA ALA A 191 9.15 8.34 -10.43
C ALA A 191 10.51 8.65 -9.81
N ARG A 192 10.82 9.91 -9.46
CA ARG A 192 12.09 10.22 -8.79
C ARG A 192 12.16 9.68 -7.37
N VAL A 193 11.05 9.67 -6.64
CA VAL A 193 10.96 9.04 -5.32
C VAL A 193 11.26 7.55 -5.42
N GLU A 194 10.62 6.86 -6.37
CA GLU A 194 10.85 5.43 -6.58
C GLU A 194 12.30 5.14 -6.97
N ARG A 195 12.85 5.88 -7.95
CA ARG A 195 14.27 5.76 -8.33
C ARG A 195 15.20 5.96 -7.13
N ALA A 196 14.92 6.94 -6.28
CA ALA A 196 15.72 7.17 -5.08
C ALA A 196 15.59 6.02 -4.06
N GLU A 197 14.37 5.52 -3.77
CA GLU A 197 14.19 4.37 -2.87
C GLU A 197 14.91 3.12 -3.40
N VAL A 198 14.86 2.87 -4.71
CA VAL A 198 15.59 1.78 -5.37
C VAL A 198 17.11 1.96 -5.24
N ALA A 199 17.63 3.15 -5.55
CA ALA A 199 19.06 3.42 -5.51
C ALA A 199 19.63 3.34 -4.09
N VAL A 200 18.93 3.88 -3.08
CA VAL A 200 19.33 3.77 -1.68
C VAL A 200 19.33 2.31 -1.23
N ARG A 201 18.30 1.53 -1.62
CA ARG A 201 18.21 0.10 -1.27
C ARG A 201 19.35 -0.70 -1.90
N ALA A 202 19.69 -0.42 -3.16
CA ALA A 202 20.82 -1.05 -3.85
C ALA A 202 22.14 -0.72 -3.15
N TRP A 203 22.38 0.56 -2.84
CA TRP A 203 23.59 1.00 -2.15
C TRP A 203 23.77 0.32 -0.77
N LEU A 204 22.69 0.24 0.02
CA LEU A 204 22.72 -0.43 1.33
C LEU A 204 23.00 -1.94 1.19
N ALA A 205 22.40 -2.58 0.18
CA ALA A 205 22.62 -4.00 -0.10
C ALA A 205 24.08 -4.27 -0.49
N ASP A 206 24.65 -3.46 -1.39
CA ASP A 206 26.06 -3.57 -1.82
C ASP A 206 27.02 -3.34 -0.64
N ALA A 207 26.67 -2.46 0.29
CA ALA A 207 27.42 -2.22 1.52
C ALA A 207 27.21 -3.31 2.60
N GLY A 208 26.34 -4.30 2.36
CA GLY A 208 26.01 -5.33 3.35
C GLY A 208 25.26 -4.80 4.57
N ILE A 209 24.56 -3.66 4.43
CA ILE A 209 23.84 -2.99 5.51
C ILE A 209 22.36 -3.40 5.43
N PRO A 210 21.87 -4.25 6.35
CA PRO A 210 20.46 -4.60 6.38
C PRO A 210 19.64 -3.39 6.83
N THR A 211 18.48 -3.19 6.20
CA THR A 211 17.48 -2.23 6.67
C THR A 211 16.09 -2.82 6.56
N ARG A 212 15.26 -2.58 7.57
CA ARG A 212 13.85 -2.95 7.58
C ARG A 212 13.01 -1.81 7.02
N ASP A 213 13.17 -0.61 7.55
CA ASP A 213 12.42 0.57 7.14
C ASP A 213 13.30 1.54 6.33
N LEU A 214 12.86 1.81 5.10
CA LEU A 214 13.49 2.76 4.19
C LEU A 214 12.42 3.59 3.49
N ARG A 215 12.51 4.92 3.56
CA ARG A 215 11.71 5.84 2.75
C ARG A 215 12.60 6.93 2.17
N VAL A 216 12.28 7.42 0.98
CA VAL A 216 12.82 8.70 0.50
C VAL A 216 11.69 9.70 0.41
N ARG A 217 11.71 10.72 1.28
CA ARG A 217 10.72 11.80 1.29
C ARG A 217 11.11 12.87 0.30
N ASP A 218 10.10 13.37 -0.39
CA ASP A 218 10.20 14.49 -1.30
C ASP A 218 9.70 15.75 -0.61
N LEU A 219 10.64 16.65 -0.33
CA LEU A 219 10.41 17.89 0.41
C LEU A 219 10.42 19.13 -0.50
N GLY A 220 10.29 18.94 -1.82
CA GLY A 220 10.48 20.01 -2.81
C GLY A 220 11.75 19.76 -3.58
N ASP A 221 12.83 20.44 -3.24
CA ASP A 221 14.13 20.27 -3.89
C ASP A 221 15.05 19.30 -3.14
N VAL A 222 14.65 18.93 -1.91
CA VAL A 222 15.41 18.05 -1.02
C VAL A 222 14.78 16.66 -0.95
N GLY A 223 15.62 15.64 -1.13
CA GLY A 223 15.28 14.24 -0.89
C GLY A 223 15.77 13.80 0.49
N ARG A 224 14.86 13.53 1.42
CA ARG A 224 15.21 13.06 2.77
C ARG A 224 15.09 11.56 2.87
N VAL A 225 16.21 10.87 3.03
CA VAL A 225 16.23 9.44 3.31
C VAL A 225 15.88 9.22 4.79
N GLU A 226 14.91 8.36 5.03
CA GLU A 226 14.54 7.88 6.35
C GLU A 226 14.91 6.40 6.46
N LEU A 227 15.77 6.05 7.41
CA LEU A 227 16.23 4.68 7.68
C LEU A 227 15.96 4.26 9.12
N ASP A 228 16.12 2.97 9.43
CA ASP A 228 16.11 2.48 10.81
C ASP A 228 16.99 3.36 11.73
N PRO A 229 16.56 3.67 12.97
CA PRO A 229 17.26 4.63 13.83
C PRO A 229 18.76 4.40 14.01
N HIS A 230 19.18 3.14 14.09
CA HIS A 230 20.59 2.75 14.24
C HIS A 230 21.48 3.10 13.03
N LEU A 231 20.89 3.39 11.87
CA LEU A 231 21.58 3.81 10.63
C LEU A 231 21.62 5.32 10.46
N ALA A 232 20.65 6.06 11.02
CA ALA A 232 20.48 7.49 10.78
C ALA A 232 21.60 8.38 11.36
N ASP A 233 22.30 7.88 12.39
CA ASP A 233 23.38 8.59 13.08
C ASP A 233 24.77 8.31 12.48
N ARG A 234 24.87 7.44 11.48
CA ARG A 234 26.14 7.06 10.83
C ARG A 234 26.54 8.12 9.80
N GLN A 235 27.64 8.83 10.05
CA GLN A 235 28.10 9.94 9.20
C GLN A 235 28.49 9.47 7.80
N GLU A 236 29.10 8.29 7.69
CA GLU A 236 29.48 7.68 6.42
C GLU A 236 28.26 7.36 5.54
N ILE A 237 27.16 6.89 6.15
CA ILE A 237 25.89 6.65 5.46
C ILE A 237 25.29 7.98 5.02
N ARG A 238 25.29 8.99 5.91
CA ARG A 238 24.77 10.32 5.59
C ARG A 238 25.43 10.91 4.35
N LEU A 239 26.76 10.89 4.27
CA LEU A 239 27.50 11.46 3.15
C LEU A 239 27.18 10.71 1.85
N ALA A 240 27.23 9.38 1.87
CA ALA A 240 26.97 8.58 0.67
C ALA A 240 25.53 8.75 0.16
N LEU A 241 24.54 8.77 1.05
CA LEU A 241 23.14 8.83 0.65
C LEU A 241 22.72 10.20 0.10
N VAL A 242 23.39 11.28 0.48
CA VAL A 242 23.20 12.60 -0.15
C VAL A 242 23.52 12.54 -1.64
N ASP A 243 24.61 11.88 -2.02
CA ASP A 243 24.99 11.76 -3.43
C ASP A 243 24.05 10.83 -4.19
N VAL A 244 23.58 9.75 -3.54
CA VAL A 244 22.59 8.83 -4.12
C VAL A 244 21.28 9.54 -4.44
N VAL A 245 20.73 10.34 -3.52
CA VAL A 245 19.47 11.06 -3.79
C VAL A 245 19.65 12.18 -4.81
N ARG A 246 20.81 12.84 -4.84
CA ARG A 246 21.13 13.82 -5.89
C ARG A 246 21.11 13.20 -7.27
N ALA A 247 21.77 12.05 -7.43
CA ALA A 247 21.76 11.28 -8.68
C ALA A 247 20.34 10.84 -9.11
N ALA A 248 19.40 10.69 -8.17
CA ALA A 248 18.01 10.35 -8.47
C ALA A 248 17.15 11.54 -8.96
N GLY A 249 17.64 12.77 -8.83
CA GLY A 249 16.99 14.00 -9.31
C GLY A 249 16.53 14.97 -8.20
N PHE A 250 17.21 14.98 -7.05
CA PHE A 250 17.06 16.00 -6.00
C PHE A 250 18.24 16.98 -6.02
N GLU A 251 18.05 18.23 -5.59
CA GLU A 251 19.14 19.22 -5.47
C GLU A 251 19.95 18.98 -4.17
N GLY A 252 19.23 18.63 -3.10
CA GLY A 252 19.78 18.37 -1.77
C GLY A 252 19.39 16.99 -1.23
N GLY A 253 20.15 16.53 -0.25
CA GLY A 253 19.91 15.29 0.45
C GLY A 253 19.96 15.45 1.96
N GLU A 254 19.09 14.74 2.66
CA GLU A 254 19.08 14.65 4.13
C GLU A 254 18.98 13.18 4.56
N LEU A 255 19.49 12.86 5.75
CA LEU A 255 19.29 11.57 6.40
C LEU A 255 18.60 11.79 7.75
N ALA A 256 17.55 11.04 8.01
CA ALA A 256 16.80 11.04 9.25
C ALA A 256 16.45 9.62 9.70
N ALA A 257 16.09 9.48 10.98
CA ALA A 257 15.51 8.24 11.48
C ALA A 257 14.06 8.10 10.98
N PHE A 258 13.70 6.89 10.55
CA PHE A 258 12.35 6.55 10.11
C PHE A 258 11.35 6.72 11.24
N ARG A 259 10.26 7.40 10.92
CA ARG A 259 9.09 7.52 11.81
C ARG A 259 7.83 7.28 10.99
N SER A 260 7.02 6.33 11.43
CA SER A 260 5.71 6.10 10.81
C SER A 260 4.87 7.38 10.87
N GLY A 261 4.30 7.79 9.73
CA GLY A 261 3.49 8.99 9.65
C GLY A 261 4.24 10.32 9.78
N ALA A 262 5.57 10.38 9.62
CA ALA A 262 6.37 11.60 9.78
C ALA A 262 5.78 12.85 9.09
N LEU A 263 5.36 12.72 7.83
CA LEU A 263 4.78 13.83 7.05
C LEU A 263 3.37 14.26 7.49
N ASN A 264 2.70 13.53 8.39
CA ASN A 264 1.41 13.98 8.93
C ASN A 264 1.56 15.12 9.96
N HIS A 265 2.79 15.35 10.42
CA HIS A 265 3.14 16.33 11.47
C HIS A 265 4.08 17.43 10.97
N GLU A 266 4.39 17.45 9.67
CA GLU A 266 5.22 18.45 8.98
C GLU A 266 4.41 19.20 7.94
#